data_AF-A0A380PNV6-F1
#
_entry.id   AF-A0A380PNV6-F1
#
_cell.length_a   1.000
_cell.length_b   1.000
_cell.length_c   1.000
_cell.angle_alpha   90.00
_cell.angle_beta   90.00
_cell.angle_gamma   90.00
#
_symmetry.space_group_name_H-M   'P 1'
#
loop_
_entity.id
_entity.type
_entity.pdbx_description
1 polymer ?
#
loop_
_entity_poly.entity_id
_entity_poly.type
_entity_poly.pdbx_seq_one_letter_code
_entity_poly.pdbx_strand_id
1 'polypeptide(L)'
;MGTVLALMGLILGAWAVRSICLKVQSTGKKIAKSIFAAWYFLTAGGIGGTEEDKIVLVVVAMLIGAAVVLYSNHADKAGSERL
;
A
#
# COMPACT_ATOMS: atom_id res chain seq x y z
N MET A 1 -7.79 -19.83 -5.33
CA MET A 1 -8.11 -18.39 -5.17
C MET A 1 -6.86 -17.50 -5.04
N GLY A 2 -5.65 -18.06 -4.90
CA GLY A 2 -4.42 -17.29 -4.70
C GLY A 2 -4.05 -16.27 -5.80
N THR A 3 -4.24 -16.58 -7.08
CA THR A 3 -3.92 -15.64 -8.17
C THR A 3 -4.69 -14.33 -8.10
N VAL A 4 -5.92 -14.36 -7.59
CA VAL A 4 -6.76 -13.17 -7.40
C VAL A 4 -6.18 -12.27 -6.29
N LEU A 5 -5.68 -12.87 -5.20
CA LEU A 5 -5.03 -12.13 -4.10
C LEU A 5 -3.71 -11.51 -4.54
N ALA A 6 -2.92 -12.23 -5.33
CA ALA A 6 -1.71 -11.69 -5.93
C ALA A 6 -2.01 -10.48 -6.82
N LEU A 7 -3.04 -10.59 -7.68
CA LEU A 7 -3.52 -9.49 -8.52
C LEU A 7 -4.04 -8.29 -7.70
N MET A 8 -4.81 -8.54 -6.64
CA MET A 8 -5.27 -7.50 -5.73
C MET A 8 -4.11 -6.78 -5.04
N GLY A 9 -3.12 -7.52 -4.54
CA GLY A 9 -1.91 -6.93 -3.94
C GLY A 9 -1.17 -6.03 -4.93
N LEU A 10 -1.08 -6.45 -6.19
CA LEU A 10 -0.41 -5.67 -7.25
C LEU A 10 -1.19 -4.39 -7.60
N ILE A 11 -2.52 -4.47 -7.72
CA ILE A 11 -3.39 -3.31 -7.96
C ILE A 11 -3.33 -2.33 -6.78
N LEU A 12 -3.41 -2.83 -5.54
CA LEU A 12 -3.32 -2.02 -4.32
C LEU A 12 -1.96 -1.35 -4.18
N GLY A 13 -0.87 -2.07 -4.49
CA GLY A 13 0.48 -1.52 -4.51
C GLY A 13 0.62 -0.40 -5.54
N ALA A 14 0.17 -0.61 -6.78
CA ALA A 14 0.19 0.41 -7.83
C ALA A 14 -0.67 1.63 -7.48
N TRP A 15 -1.84 1.42 -6.88
CA TRP A 15 -2.70 2.50 -6.39
C TRP A 15 -2.05 3.29 -5.25
N ALA A 16 -1.42 2.61 -4.29
CA ALA A 16 -0.72 3.25 -3.18
C ALA A 16 0.44 4.12 -3.69
N VAL A 17 1.26 3.58 -4.60
CA VAL A 17 2.37 4.33 -5.24
C VAL A 17 1.83 5.55 -5.99
N ARG A 18 0.78 5.39 -6.81
CA ARG A 18 0.16 6.51 -7.53
C ARG A 18 -0.37 7.57 -6.58
N SER A 19 -1.04 7.16 -5.51
CA SER A 19 -1.62 8.07 -4.51
C SER A 19 -0.56 8.90 -3.80
N ILE A 20 0.57 8.28 -3.43
CA ILE A 20 1.73 8.96 -2.84
C ILE A 20 2.38 9.89 -3.88
N CYS A 21 2.48 9.45 -5.13
CA CYS A 21 3.14 10.22 -6.18
C CYS A 21 2.35 11.46 -6.64
N LEU A 22 1.03 11.48 -6.52
CA LEU A 22 0.19 12.62 -6.89
C LEU A 22 0.27 13.79 -5.89
N LYS A 23 0.86 13.59 -4.71
CA LYS A 23 0.96 14.63 -3.67
C LYS A 23 2.25 15.43 -3.76
N VAL A 24 2.13 16.72 -3.45
CA VAL A 24 3.26 17.64 -3.31
C VAL A 24 3.96 17.32 -1.98
N GLN A 25 5.02 16.53 -2.05
CA GLN A 25 5.85 16.14 -0.92
C GLN A 25 7.32 16.13 -1.35
N SER A 26 8.26 16.22 -0.40
CA SER A 26 9.69 16.16 -0.74
C SER A 26 10.05 14.85 -1.44
N THR A 27 10.82 14.95 -2.52
CA THR A 27 11.15 13.83 -3.43
C THR A 27 11.68 12.60 -2.69
N GLY A 28 12.54 12.79 -1.68
CA GLY A 28 13.08 11.70 -0.87
C GLY A 28 12.03 10.95 -0.04
N LYS A 29 11.10 11.68 0.62
CA LYS A 29 10.01 11.05 1.39
C LYS A 29 9.03 10.32 0.48
N LYS A 30 8.77 10.86 -0.71
CA LYS A 30 7.91 10.25 -1.74
C LYS A 30 8.47 8.91 -2.23
N ILE A 31 9.78 8.84 -2.52
CA ILE A 31 10.44 7.61 -2.95
C ILE A 31 10.45 6.56 -1.83
N ALA A 32 10.80 6.95 -0.61
CA ALA A 32 10.84 6.01 0.51
C ALA A 32 9.46 5.40 0.81
N LYS A 33 8.40 6.22 0.84
CA LYS A 33 7.03 5.76 1.08
C LYS A 33 6.50 4.88 -0.07
N SER A 34 6.82 5.19 -1.32
CA SER A 34 6.36 4.42 -2.47
C SER A 34 7.02 3.05 -2.56
N ILE A 35 8.33 2.96 -2.33
CA ILE A 35 9.07 1.69 -2.30
C ILE A 35 8.55 0.81 -1.15
N PHE A 36 8.36 1.40 0.04
CA PHE A 36 7.85 0.65 1.18
C PHE A 36 6.42 0.13 0.95
N ALA A 37 5.53 0.96 0.40
CA ALA A 37 4.17 0.55 0.07
C ALA A 37 4.14 -0.55 -1.00
N ALA A 38 4.91 -0.39 -2.07
CA ALA A 38 5.01 -1.40 -3.13
C ALA A 38 5.54 -2.72 -2.58
N TRP A 39 6.60 -2.69 -1.77
CA TRP A 39 7.16 -3.87 -1.13
C TRP A 39 6.12 -4.58 -0.26
N TYR A 40 5.42 -3.83 0.61
CA TYR A 40 4.44 -4.37 1.55
C TYR A 40 3.26 -5.06 0.85
N PHE A 41 2.65 -4.39 -0.14
CA PHE A 41 1.51 -4.95 -0.85
C PHE A 41 1.90 -6.11 -1.78
N LEU A 42 3.11 -6.07 -2.34
CA LEU A 42 3.62 -7.16 -3.19
C LEU A 42 3.96 -8.40 -2.37
N THR A 43 4.58 -8.24 -1.19
CA THR A 43 4.85 -9.38 -0.29
C THR A 43 3.55 -9.96 0.28
N ALA A 44 2.62 -9.11 0.73
CA ALA A 44 1.31 -9.58 1.19
C ALA A 44 0.54 -10.31 0.07
N GLY A 45 0.50 -9.74 -1.14
CA GLY A 45 -0.15 -10.35 -2.30
C GLY A 45 0.52 -11.64 -2.76
N GLY A 46 1.86 -11.70 -2.71
CA GLY A 46 2.62 -12.90 -3.02
C GLY A 46 2.31 -14.05 -2.07
N ILE A 47 2.30 -13.78 -0.76
CA ILE A 47 1.99 -14.77 0.28
C ILE A 47 0.53 -15.25 0.14
N GLY A 48 -0.42 -14.35 -0.11
CA GLY A 48 -1.82 -14.73 -0.38
C GLY A 48 -2.01 -15.51 -1.67
N GLY A 49 -1.04 -15.42 -2.59
CA GLY A 49 -1.00 -16.19 -3.82
C GLY A 49 -0.50 -17.62 -3.66
N THR A 50 0.36 -17.86 -2.67
CA THR A 50 1.03 -19.15 -2.47
C THR A 50 0.48 -19.97 -1.31
N GLU A 51 -0.04 -19.33 -0.26
CA GLU A 51 -0.54 -20.00 0.94
C GLU A 51 -2.05 -19.75 1.14
N GLU A 52 -2.88 -20.66 0.63
CA GLU A 52 -4.34 -20.54 0.70
C GLU A 52 -4.90 -20.67 2.13
N ASP A 53 -4.16 -21.32 3.03
CA ASP A 53 -4.55 -21.49 4.45
C ASP A 53 -4.52 -20.16 5.23
N LYS A 54 -3.75 -19.17 4.75
CA LYS A 54 -3.54 -17.89 5.43
C LYS A 54 -4.22 -16.70 4.74
N ILE A 55 -5.16 -16.96 3.82
CA ILE A 55 -5.86 -15.92 3.06
C ILE A 55 -6.44 -14.84 3.97
N VAL A 56 -7.09 -15.23 5.08
CA VAL A 56 -7.71 -14.28 6.01
C VAL A 56 -6.66 -13.34 6.63
N LEU A 57 -5.51 -13.87 7.03
CA LEU A 57 -4.40 -13.07 7.56
C LEU A 57 -3.84 -12.11 6.51
N VAL A 58 -3.72 -12.56 5.27
CA VAL A 58 -3.25 -11.72 4.16
C VAL A 58 -4.23 -10.60 3.86
N VAL A 59 -5.54 -10.88 3.84
CA VAL A 59 -6.57 -9.85 3.65
C VAL A 59 -6.51 -8.82 4.76
N VAL A 60 -6.38 -9.26 6.02
CA VAL A 60 -6.23 -8.35 7.17
C VAL A 60 -4.95 -7.50 7.03
N ALA A 61 -3.82 -8.09 6.64
CA ALA A 61 -2.58 -7.37 6.40
C ALA A 61 -2.73 -6.32 5.28
N MET A 62 -3.38 -6.67 4.17
CA MET A 62 -3.66 -5.71 3.09
C MET A 62 -4.55 -4.55 3.54
N LEU A 63 -5.58 -4.82 4.36
CA LEU A 63 -6.44 -3.78 4.93
C LEU A 63 -5.67 -2.84 5.86
N ILE A 64 -4.80 -3.39 6.71
CA ILE A 64 -3.92 -2.58 7.58
C ILE A 64 -2.99 -1.72 6.73
N GLY A 65 -2.35 -2.29 5.71
CA GLY A 65 -1.50 -1.55 4.78
C GLY A 65 -2.25 -0.42 4.08
N ALA A 66 -3.49 -0.67 3.64
CA ALA A 66 -4.33 0.33 2.98
C ALA A 66 -4.73 1.45 3.93
N ALA A 67 -5.07 1.12 5.18
CA ALA A 67 -5.38 2.10 6.22
C ALA A 67 -4.16 2.98 6.55
N VAL A 68 -2.96 2.40 6.64
CA VAL A 68 -1.71 3.15 6.87
C VAL A 68 -1.39 4.08 5.71
N VAL A 69 -1.59 3.63 4.47
CA VAL A 69 -1.42 4.49 3.28
C VAL A 69 -2.43 5.63 3.29
N LEU A 70 -3.71 5.36 3.60
CA LEU A 70 -4.76 6.37 3.72
C LEU A 70 -4.47 7.38 4.85
N TYR A 71 -4.05 6.91 6.02
CA TYR A 71 -3.72 7.76 7.15
C TYR A 71 -2.50 8.64 6.86
N SER A 72 -1.42 8.06 6.31
CA SER A 72 -0.23 8.80 5.86
C SER A 72 -0.61 9.87 4.84
N ASN A 73 -1.51 9.51 3.93
CA ASN A 73 -2.07 10.42 2.95
C ASN A 73 -2.87 11.55 3.61
N HIS A 74 -3.70 11.26 4.60
CA HIS A 74 -4.52 12.25 5.29
C HIS A 74 -3.66 13.20 6.13
N ALA A 75 -2.67 12.67 6.84
CA ALA A 75 -1.70 13.44 7.62
C ALA A 75 -0.86 14.39 6.74
N ASP A 76 -0.40 13.94 5.58
CA ASP A 76 0.32 14.81 4.62
C ASP A 76 -0.59 15.92 4.06
N LYS A 77 -1.90 15.65 3.86
CA LYS A 77 -2.86 16.67 3.43
C LYS A 77 -3.09 17.73 4.51
N ALA A 78 -3.30 17.30 5.76
CA ALA A 78 -3.45 18.20 6.91
C ALA A 78 -2.19 19.05 7.20
N GLY A 79 -1.01 18.54 6.86
CA GLY A 79 0.24 19.30 6.90
C GLY A 79 0.37 20.32 5.77
N SER A 80 -0.14 20.01 4.58
CA SER A 80 -0.12 20.92 3.42
C SER A 80 -1.14 22.06 3.51
N GLU A 81 -2.23 21.90 4.27
CA GLU A 81 -3.23 22.97 4.50
C GLU A 81 -2.81 23.95 5.61
N ARG A 82 -1.71 23.69 6.32
CA ARG A 82 -1.15 24.56 7.38
C ARG A 82 0.04 25.42 6.94
N LEU A 83 0.45 25.33 5.68
CA LEU A 83 1.47 26.16 5.04
C LEU A 83 0.81 27.09 4.02
#